data_AF-A0A535K0G7-F1
#
_entry.id   AF-A0A535K0G7-F1
#
_cell.length_a   1.000
_cell.length_b   1.000
_cell.length_c   1.000
_cell.angle_alpha   90.00
_cell.angle_beta   90.00
_cell.angle_gamma   90.00
#
_symmetry.space_group_name_H-M   'P 1'
#
loop_
_entity.id
_entity.type
_entity.pdbx_description
1 polymer ?
#
loop_
_entity_poly.entity_id
_entity_poly.type
_entity_poly.pdbx_seq_one_letter_code
_entity_poly.pdbx_strand_id
1 'polypeptide(L)'
;MPTRWRWNACAPHLTSDPGPPPDPDQIERAARLIRDAERPVLVAGGGVWWAHAEEGLRALVEAGMLPLTVNGMARGMLPPSHPLFFSRARGQALREADLVVLAGVLLDFRLNFGQPPVFGENARLIYLDVDDHRKHR
;
A
#
# COMPACT_ATOMS: atom_id res chain seq x y z
N MET A 1 44.84 -13.25 -14.56
CA MET A 1 43.92 -13.36 -13.41
C MET A 1 42.50 -13.11 -13.89
N PRO A 2 41.56 -14.07 -13.86
CA PRO A 2 40.20 -13.81 -14.32
C PRO A 2 39.29 -13.46 -13.12
N THR A 3 38.78 -12.23 -13.12
CA THR A 3 37.68 -11.77 -12.27
C THR A 3 36.35 -12.23 -12.85
N ARG A 4 35.90 -13.44 -12.48
CA ARG A 4 34.57 -13.94 -12.84
C ARG A 4 33.65 -13.76 -11.64
N TRP A 5 32.86 -12.69 -11.64
CA TRP A 5 31.74 -12.54 -10.70
C TRP A 5 30.77 -13.71 -10.94
N ARG A 6 30.77 -14.68 -10.03
CA ARG A 6 29.76 -15.74 -10.01
C ARG A 6 28.54 -15.17 -9.31
N TRP A 7 27.50 -14.85 -10.09
CA TRP A 7 26.15 -14.80 -9.55
C TRP A 7 25.82 -16.22 -9.10
N ASN A 8 25.97 -16.51 -7.80
CA ASN A 8 25.31 -17.68 -7.26
C ASN A 8 23.82 -17.50 -7.54
N ALA A 9 23.18 -18.57 -8.02
CA ALA A 9 21.79 -18.59 -8.44
C ALA A 9 20.92 -17.75 -7.50
N CYS A 10 20.09 -16.88 -8.10
CA CYS A 10 19.04 -16.13 -7.41
C CYS A 10 18.38 -17.11 -6.43
N ALA A 11 18.58 -16.89 -5.12
CA ALA A 11 18.03 -17.77 -4.11
C ALA A 11 16.52 -17.89 -4.37
N PRO A 12 15.95 -19.10 -4.45
CA PRO A 12 14.52 -19.25 -4.61
C PRO A 12 13.85 -18.57 -3.41
N HIS A 13 13.21 -17.43 -3.70
CA HIS A 13 12.18 -16.72 -2.94
C HIS A 13 12.42 -16.61 -1.41
N LEU A 14 12.71 -15.38 -0.99
CA LEU A 14 12.53 -14.86 0.36
C LEU A 14 11.24 -15.43 0.99
N THR A 15 11.43 -16.28 2.00
CA THR A 15 10.49 -16.82 3.01
C THR A 15 9.01 -16.99 2.62
N SER A 16 8.56 -18.25 2.60
CA SER A 16 7.15 -18.67 2.54
C SER A 16 6.39 -18.54 3.87
N ASP A 17 6.92 -17.80 4.84
CA ASP A 17 6.27 -17.59 6.12
C ASP A 17 5.35 -16.36 6.02
N PRO A 18 4.01 -16.54 6.06
CA PRO A 18 3.07 -15.42 6.01
C PRO A 18 3.13 -14.53 7.25
N GLY A 19 3.90 -14.90 8.28
CA GLY A 19 3.91 -14.24 9.56
C GLY A 19 2.68 -14.61 10.41
N PRO A 20 2.55 -14.02 11.61
CA PRO A 20 1.37 -14.22 12.43
C PRO A 20 0.12 -13.67 11.72
N PRO A 21 -1.07 -14.26 11.97
CA PRO A 21 -2.30 -13.70 11.44
C PRO A 21 -2.51 -12.28 11.99
N PRO A 22 -3.13 -11.39 11.20
CA PRO A 22 -3.44 -10.04 11.67
C PRO A 22 -4.40 -10.09 12.86
N ASP A 23 -4.25 -9.12 13.77
CA ASP A 23 -5.13 -8.95 14.92
C ASP A 23 -6.57 -8.65 14.45
N PRO A 24 -7.56 -9.51 14.78
CA PRO A 24 -8.95 -9.31 14.38
C PRO A 24 -9.53 -7.95 14.81
N ASP A 25 -9.13 -7.42 15.97
CA ASP A 25 -9.62 -6.14 16.47
C ASP A 25 -9.06 -4.97 15.65
N GLN A 26 -7.85 -5.11 15.11
CA GLN A 26 -7.27 -4.13 14.20
C GLN A 26 -7.95 -4.16 12.84
N ILE A 27 -8.28 -5.36 12.33
CA ILE A 27 -9.03 -5.52 11.08
C ILE A 27 -10.41 -4.88 11.21
N GLU A 28 -11.14 -5.18 12.29
CA GLU A 28 -12.46 -4.60 12.56
C GLU A 28 -12.34 -3.06 12.63
N ARG A 29 -11.36 -2.53 13.37
CA ARG A 29 -11.13 -1.08 13.45
C ARG A 29 -10.83 -0.45 12.09
N ALA A 30 -9.98 -1.06 11.27
CA ALA A 30 -9.67 -0.57 9.93
C ALA A 30 -10.92 -0.56 9.03
N ALA A 31 -11.73 -1.62 9.09
CA ALA A 31 -12.98 -1.70 8.33
C ALA A 31 -13.98 -0.59 8.75
N ARG A 32 -14.10 -0.30 10.05
CA ARG A 32 -14.92 0.82 10.54
C ARG A 32 -14.42 2.16 10.02
N LEU A 33 -13.11 2.41 10.13
CA LEU A 33 -12.50 3.66 9.65
C LEU A 33 -12.73 3.85 8.14
N ILE A 34 -12.56 2.80 7.34
CA ILE A 34 -12.80 2.83 5.90
C ILE A 34 -14.27 3.17 5.60
N ARG A 35 -15.21 2.51 6.28
CA ARG A 35 -16.64 2.73 6.08
C ARG A 35 -17.10 4.14 6.47
N ASP A 36 -16.52 4.69 7.54
CA ASP A 36 -16.92 5.99 8.09
C ASP A 36 -16.15 7.17 7.45
N ALA A 37 -15.21 6.91 6.54
CA ALA A 37 -14.45 7.95 5.85
C ALA A 37 -15.25 8.61 4.73
N GLU A 38 -15.13 9.92 4.61
CA GLU A 38 -15.82 10.70 3.57
C GLU A 38 -15.04 10.74 2.26
N ARG A 39 -13.69 10.75 2.34
CA ARG A 39 -12.78 10.86 1.20
C ARG A 39 -11.61 9.88 1.35
N PRO A 40 -11.88 8.56 1.45
CA PRO A 40 -10.81 7.58 1.61
C PRO A 40 -9.98 7.45 0.33
N VAL A 41 -8.69 7.16 0.47
CA VAL A 41 -7.78 6.84 -0.65
C VAL A 41 -6.95 5.62 -0.29
N LEU A 42 -6.78 4.69 -1.23
CA LEU A 42 -5.88 3.56 -1.10
C LEU A 42 -4.61 3.80 -1.93
N VAL A 43 -3.45 3.56 -1.32
CA VAL A 43 -2.16 3.53 -2.01
C VAL A 43 -1.62 2.11 -1.92
N ALA A 44 -1.46 1.44 -3.06
CA ALA A 44 -0.78 0.14 -3.11
C ALA A 44 0.70 0.29 -3.51
N GLY A 45 1.54 -0.51 -2.86
CA GLY A 45 2.99 -0.44 -2.98
C GLY A 45 3.67 -1.74 -3.35
N GLY A 46 4.99 -1.76 -3.18
CA GLY A 46 5.82 -2.90 -3.57
C GLY A 46 5.47 -4.18 -2.80
N GLY A 47 5.04 -4.06 -1.53
CA GLY A 47 4.64 -5.22 -0.74
C GLY A 47 3.46 -5.98 -1.34
N VAL A 48 2.47 -5.28 -1.89
CA VAL A 48 1.32 -5.90 -2.58
C VAL A 48 1.76 -6.63 -3.84
N TRP A 49 2.73 -6.06 -4.58
CA TRP A 49 3.30 -6.68 -5.77
C TRP A 49 4.11 -7.93 -5.43
N TRP A 50 4.97 -7.87 -4.41
CA TRP A 50 5.76 -9.02 -3.94
C TRP A 50 4.89 -10.14 -3.39
N ALA A 51 3.73 -9.80 -2.81
CA ALA A 51 2.79 -10.77 -2.27
C ALA A 51 1.87 -11.42 -3.32
N HIS A 52 1.96 -11.02 -4.61
CA HIS A 52 1.02 -11.47 -5.65
C HIS A 52 -0.46 -11.32 -5.23
N ALA A 53 -0.77 -10.15 -4.66
CA ALA A 53 -2.06 -9.89 -4.01
C ALA A 53 -3.06 -9.16 -4.93
N GLU A 54 -3.02 -9.38 -6.25
CA GLU A 54 -3.89 -8.71 -7.23
C GLU A 54 -5.38 -8.93 -6.95
N GLU A 55 -5.76 -10.16 -6.60
CA GLU A 55 -7.15 -10.51 -6.28
C GLU A 55 -7.60 -9.86 -4.96
N GLY A 56 -6.77 -9.93 -3.92
CA GLY A 56 -7.06 -9.32 -2.62
C GLY A 56 -7.15 -7.79 -2.72
N LEU A 57 -6.25 -7.15 -3.47
CA LEU A 57 -6.29 -5.71 -3.73
C LEU A 57 -7.59 -5.32 -4.42
N ARG A 58 -7.98 -6.04 -5.47
CA ARG A 58 -9.22 -5.79 -6.21
C ARG A 58 -10.44 -5.92 -5.30
N ALA A 59 -10.51 -7.00 -4.52
CA ALA A 59 -11.59 -7.23 -3.58
C ALA A 59 -11.70 -6.10 -2.54
N LEU A 60 -10.57 -5.63 -2.00
CA LEU A 60 -10.54 -4.51 -1.06
C LEU A 60 -11.01 -3.19 -1.71
N VAL A 61 -10.54 -2.90 -2.93
CA VAL A 61 -10.91 -1.71 -3.69
C VAL A 61 -12.41 -1.69 -3.96
N GLU A 62 -12.97 -2.80 -4.43
CA GLU A 62 -14.39 -2.91 -4.78
C GLU A 62 -15.29 -2.92 -3.54
N ALA A 63 -14.94 -3.67 -2.50
CA ALA A 63 -15.74 -3.76 -1.28
C ALA A 63 -15.76 -2.45 -0.48
N GLY A 64 -14.62 -1.75 -0.43
CA GLY A 64 -14.50 -0.47 0.26
C GLY A 64 -14.81 0.76 -0.59
N MET A 65 -15.13 0.57 -1.89
CA MET A 65 -15.26 1.65 -2.86
C MET A 65 -14.09 2.64 -2.83
N LEU A 66 -12.86 2.11 -2.69
CA LEU A 66 -11.66 2.89 -2.44
C LEU A 66 -11.02 3.38 -3.75
N PRO A 67 -10.94 4.70 -4.00
CA PRO A 67 -10.08 5.24 -5.03
C PRO A 67 -8.63 4.77 -4.82
N LEU A 68 -8.09 4.06 -5.80
CA LEU A 68 -6.76 3.46 -5.77
C LEU A 68 -5.76 4.27 -6.60
N THR A 69 -4.63 4.58 -5.98
CA THR A 69 -3.40 4.95 -6.68
C THR A 69 -2.27 4.00 -6.31
N VAL A 70 -1.25 3.88 -7.16
CA VAL A 70 -0.15 2.92 -6.95
C VAL A 70 1.19 3.61 -7.01
N ASN A 71 2.19 3.05 -6.31
CA ASN A 71 3.58 3.44 -6.53
C ASN A 71 4.11 2.83 -7.85
N GLY A 72 5.38 3.09 -8.17
CA GLY A 72 5.96 2.63 -9.42
C GLY A 72 6.02 1.11 -9.60
N MET A 73 6.22 0.37 -8.51
CA MET A 73 6.33 -1.10 -8.53
C MET A 73 4.97 -1.78 -8.65
N ALA A 74 3.94 -1.24 -8.02
CA ALA A 74 2.58 -1.78 -8.06
C ALA A 74 1.78 -1.39 -9.32
N ARG A 75 2.42 -0.82 -10.35
CA ARG A 75 1.75 -0.57 -11.63
C ARG A 75 1.34 -1.88 -12.29
N GLY A 76 0.10 -1.95 -12.74
CA GLY A 76 -0.47 -3.15 -13.37
C GLY A 76 -1.18 -4.09 -12.40
N MET A 77 -1.15 -3.84 -11.09
CA MET A 77 -1.91 -4.62 -10.10
C MET A 77 -3.43 -4.49 -10.24
N LEU A 78 -3.88 -3.43 -10.92
CA LEU A 78 -5.26 -3.25 -11.34
C LEU A 78 -5.28 -2.73 -12.80
N PRO A 79 -6.28 -3.11 -13.62
CA PRO A 79 -6.40 -2.61 -14.98
C PRO A 79 -6.46 -1.08 -15.02
N PRO A 80 -5.79 -0.41 -15.98
CA PRO A 80 -5.86 1.05 -16.11
C PRO A 80 -7.26 1.62 -16.33
N SER A 81 -8.18 0.79 -16.85
CA SER A 81 -9.59 1.12 -17.09
C SER A 81 -10.49 0.92 -15.88
N HIS A 82 -9.96 0.42 -14.75
CA HIS A 82 -10.77 0.19 -13.56
C HIS A 82 -11.33 1.52 -13.03
N PRO A 83 -12.65 1.62 -12.72
CA PRO A 83 -13.30 2.89 -12.42
C PRO A 83 -12.75 3.59 -11.16
N LEU A 84 -12.26 2.81 -10.19
CA LEU A 84 -11.64 3.33 -8.97
C LEU A 84 -10.13 3.58 -9.11
N PHE A 85 -9.50 3.24 -10.23
CA PHE A 85 -8.07 3.45 -10.42
C PHE A 85 -7.77 4.85 -10.96
N PHE A 86 -6.82 5.54 -10.35
CA PHE A 86 -6.35 6.83 -10.84
C PHE A 86 -4.84 7.02 -10.64
N SER A 87 -4.21 7.69 -11.60
CA SER A 87 -2.76 7.97 -11.58
C SER A 87 -2.43 9.47 -11.60
N ARG A 88 -3.29 10.29 -12.21
CA ARG A 88 -3.00 11.71 -12.49
C ARG A 88 -3.34 12.67 -11.34
N ALA A 89 -4.21 12.24 -10.41
CA ALA A 89 -4.70 13.06 -9.31
C ALA A 89 -4.12 12.69 -7.94
N ARG A 90 -3.03 11.89 -7.89
CA ARG A 90 -2.42 11.39 -6.64
C ARG A 90 -2.19 12.49 -5.60
N GLY A 91 -1.53 13.58 -5.98
CA GLY A 91 -1.19 14.64 -5.03
C GLY A 91 -2.41 15.33 -4.43
N GLN A 92 -3.45 15.56 -5.23
CA GLN A 92 -4.70 16.16 -4.74
C GLN A 92 -5.45 15.18 -3.84
N ALA A 93 -5.61 13.94 -4.28
CA ALA A 93 -6.32 12.91 -3.53
C ALA A 93 -5.70 12.69 -2.14
N LEU A 94 -4.36 12.62 -2.04
CA LEU A 94 -3.69 12.45 -0.75
C LEU A 94 -3.80 13.67 0.18
N ARG A 95 -3.82 14.89 -0.37
CA ARG A 95 -3.99 16.12 0.41
C ARG A 95 -5.39 16.30 0.96
N GLU A 96 -6.39 15.92 0.19
CA GLU A 96 -7.80 16.12 0.52
C GLU A 96 -8.41 14.94 1.30
N ALA A 97 -7.74 13.79 1.30
CA ALA A 97 -8.19 12.60 2.01
C ALA A 97 -8.27 12.82 3.53
N ASP A 98 -9.37 12.37 4.12
CA ASP A 98 -9.55 12.24 5.57
C ASP A 98 -9.06 10.88 6.09
N LEU A 99 -8.91 9.90 5.20
CA LEU A 99 -8.33 8.59 5.46
C LEU A 99 -7.45 8.14 4.29
N VAL A 100 -6.23 7.70 4.57
CA VAL A 100 -5.38 7.01 3.60
C VAL A 100 -5.01 5.62 4.09
N VAL A 101 -5.30 4.62 3.25
CA VAL A 101 -4.88 3.24 3.45
C VAL A 101 -3.59 3.01 2.66
N LEU A 102 -2.53 2.61 3.34
CA LEU A 102 -1.21 2.34 2.77
C LEU A 102 -0.99 0.82 2.77
N ALA A 103 -1.13 0.18 1.62
CA ALA A 103 -1.00 -1.27 1.48
C ALA A 103 0.36 -1.65 0.88
N GLY A 104 1.25 -2.23 1.68
CA GLY A 104 2.60 -2.61 1.29
C GLY A 104 3.42 -1.42 0.78
N VAL A 105 3.19 -0.23 1.36
CA VAL A 105 3.83 1.03 0.98
C VAL A 105 4.73 1.52 2.11
N LEU A 106 6.01 1.67 1.81
CA LEU A 106 6.95 2.33 2.70
C LEU A 106 6.69 3.86 2.71
N LEU A 107 6.62 4.44 3.91
CA LEU A 107 6.63 5.89 4.09
C LEU A 107 8.05 6.44 3.98
N ASP A 108 8.50 6.62 2.74
CA ASP A 108 9.78 7.23 2.44
C ASP A 108 9.65 8.72 2.04
N PHE A 109 10.74 9.29 1.55
CA PHE A 109 10.81 10.66 1.05
C PHE A 109 9.77 10.96 -0.06
N ARG A 110 9.29 9.96 -0.80
CA ARG A 110 8.28 10.14 -1.86
C ARG A 110 6.89 10.41 -1.30
N LEU A 111 6.65 9.99 -0.06
CA LEU A 111 5.44 10.26 0.71
C LEU A 111 5.68 11.23 1.85
N ASN A 112 6.83 11.90 1.86
CA ASN A 112 7.20 12.86 2.91
C ASN A 112 7.02 12.27 4.32
N PHE A 113 7.34 10.97 4.50
CA PHE A 113 7.24 10.27 5.78
C PHE A 113 5.86 10.39 6.47
N GLY A 114 4.78 10.47 5.69
CA GLY A 114 3.43 10.58 6.25
C GLY A 114 3.04 11.99 6.67
N GLN A 115 3.84 13.02 6.34
CA GLN A 115 3.66 14.39 6.82
C GLN A 115 3.03 15.31 5.77
N PRO A 116 2.37 16.41 6.21
CA PRO A 116 2.00 17.52 5.33
C PRO A 116 3.24 18.09 4.60
N PRO A 117 3.10 18.59 3.35
CA PRO A 117 1.86 18.84 2.63
C PRO A 117 1.45 17.69 1.68
N VAL A 118 2.01 16.48 1.83
CA VAL A 118 1.60 15.33 1.00
C VAL A 118 0.24 14.80 1.44
N PHE A 119 0.06 14.67 2.74
CA PHE A 119 -1.18 14.27 3.38
C PHE A 119 -1.87 15.49 3.98
N GLY A 120 -3.21 15.43 4.10
CA GLY A 120 -3.96 16.42 4.87
C GLY A 120 -3.53 16.40 6.34
N GLU A 121 -3.57 17.57 7.00
CA GLU A 121 -3.13 17.71 8.41
C GLU A 121 -3.88 16.79 9.38
N ASN A 122 -5.15 16.48 9.06
CA ASN A 122 -6.01 15.62 9.86
C ASN A 122 -6.22 14.23 9.22
N ALA A 123 -5.46 13.88 8.20
CA ALA A 123 -5.61 12.59 7.52
C ALA A 123 -5.23 11.45 8.47
N ARG A 124 -6.14 10.50 8.65
CA ARG A 124 -5.87 9.26 9.36
C ARG A 124 -5.12 8.31 8.43
N LEU A 125 -4.09 7.62 8.93
CA LEU A 125 -3.32 6.66 8.15
C LEU A 125 -3.57 5.24 8.68
N ILE A 126 -3.93 4.32 7.80
CA ILE A 126 -3.97 2.88 8.06
C ILE A 126 -2.79 2.25 7.34
N TYR A 127 -2.01 1.45 8.05
CA TYR A 127 -0.91 0.67 7.50
C TYR A 127 -1.33 -0.78 7.37
N LEU A 128 -1.33 -1.30 6.15
CA LEU A 128 -1.49 -2.71 5.84
C LEU A 128 -0.14 -3.22 5.36
N ASP A 129 0.69 -3.68 6.29
CA ASP A 129 2.03 -4.16 6.02
C ASP A 129 2.35 -5.36 6.92
N VAL A 130 3.23 -6.25 6.44
CA VAL A 130 3.72 -7.39 7.22
C VAL A 130 4.71 -6.93 8.29
N ASP A 131 5.42 -5.84 8.03
CA ASP A 131 6.29 -5.21 9.00
C ASP A 131 5.52 -4.23 9.88
N ASP A 132 5.81 -4.27 11.18
CA ASP A 132 5.38 -3.19 12.07
C ASP A 132 6.05 -1.89 11.59
N HIS A 133 5.24 -0.98 11.02
CA HIS A 133 5.61 0.34 10.53
C HIS A 133 6.51 1.15 11.48
N ARG A 134 6.55 0.82 12.77
CA ARG A 134 7.49 1.36 13.77
C ARG A 134 8.96 1.22 13.39
N LYS A 135 9.34 0.31 12.49
CA LYS A 135 10.73 0.10 12.05
C LYS A 135 11.27 1.21 11.15
N HIS A 136 10.43 2.12 10.66
CA HIS A 136 10.80 3.14 9.66
C HIS A 136 10.55 4.59 10.13
N ARG A 137 10.36 4.79 11.44
CA ARG A 137 10.18 6.10 12.05
C ARG A 137 11.50 6.73 12.49
#